data_AF-A0A383F683-F1
#
_entry.id   AF-A0A383F683-F1
#
_cell.length_a   1.000
_cell.length_b   1.000
_cell.length_c   1.000
_cell.angle_alpha   90.00
_cell.angle_beta   90.00
_cell.angle_gamma   90.00
#
_symmetry.space_group_name_H-M   'P 1'
#
loop_
_entity.id
_entity.type
_entity.pdbx_description
1 polymer ?
#
loop_
_entity_poly.entity_id
_entity_poly.type
_entity_poly.pdbx_seq_one_letter_code
_entity_poly.pdbx_strand_id
1 'polypeptide(L)'
;GYSLDELEPRLFSFNNPVGACGTCDGLGVKDVFDEEKVVANPELSLEDGAIYGWSKNNAYFYQMLRLVADFYNFSIEQPFNELTDEHKNIILYGTGNQSIDFSKIKGRRGWSNKKKPFEGIIPRMIRRYEESDIRSVREDLSRYVISKPCESCHGDRLNEAARNVFIQNKNLSDLTKLTIDQIYDFFNCIELEGKRGQIASKILKEILQRLHFLINVGLDYLSLERQA
;
A
#
# COMPACT_ATOMS: atom_id res chain seq x y z
N GLY A 1 -17.36 -23.60 -9.72
CA GLY A 1 -15.96 -24.02 -9.95
C GLY A 1 -15.21 -22.84 -10.53
N TYR A 2 -13.97 -22.62 -10.14
CA TYR A 2 -13.10 -21.59 -10.72
C TYR A 2 -12.73 -22.02 -12.15
N SER A 3 -13.01 -21.18 -13.15
CA SER A 3 -12.66 -21.42 -14.55
C SER A 3 -11.79 -20.26 -15.01
N LEU A 4 -10.61 -20.59 -15.52
CA LEU A 4 -9.74 -19.65 -16.21
C LEU A 4 -10.19 -19.55 -17.68
N ASP A 5 -10.25 -18.33 -18.21
CA ASP A 5 -10.34 -18.10 -19.64
C ASP A 5 -9.05 -18.58 -20.36
N GLU A 6 -9.06 -18.55 -21.68
CA GLU A 6 -7.94 -19.00 -22.51
C GLU A 6 -6.61 -18.31 -22.12
N LEU A 7 -5.54 -19.11 -21.99
CA LEU A 7 -4.23 -18.61 -21.59
C LEU A 7 -3.57 -17.84 -22.73
N GLU A 8 -3.62 -16.52 -22.64
CA GLU A 8 -2.97 -15.62 -23.59
C GLU A 8 -1.83 -14.83 -22.93
N PRO A 9 -0.78 -14.42 -23.68
CA PRO A 9 0.35 -13.65 -23.14
C PRO A 9 -0.05 -12.38 -22.37
N ARG A 10 -1.15 -11.72 -22.76
CA ARG A 10 -1.65 -10.51 -22.08
C ARG A 10 -2.06 -10.75 -20.62
N LEU A 11 -2.43 -11.99 -20.26
CA LEU A 11 -2.73 -12.38 -18.89
C LEU A 11 -1.49 -12.26 -17.98
N PHE A 12 -0.30 -12.38 -18.55
CA PHE A 12 0.97 -12.35 -17.82
C PHE A 12 1.65 -10.98 -17.83
N SER A 13 0.94 -9.94 -18.28
CA SER A 13 1.46 -8.57 -18.31
C SER A 13 0.79 -7.73 -17.23
N PHE A 14 1.58 -7.28 -16.23
CA PHE A 14 1.11 -6.33 -15.22
C PHE A 14 0.83 -4.93 -15.80
N ASN A 15 1.27 -4.65 -17.04
CA ASN A 15 0.95 -3.42 -17.76
C ASN A 15 -0.37 -3.52 -18.55
N ASN A 16 -1.01 -4.69 -18.55
CA ASN A 16 -2.29 -4.91 -19.21
C ASN A 16 -3.38 -5.13 -18.15
N PRO A 17 -4.52 -4.42 -18.20
CA PRO A 17 -5.61 -4.61 -17.23
C PRO A 17 -6.10 -6.06 -17.10
N VAL A 18 -5.96 -6.87 -18.16
CA VAL A 18 -6.34 -8.30 -18.15
C VAL A 18 -5.44 -9.11 -17.20
N GLY A 19 -4.16 -8.78 -17.09
CA GLY A 19 -3.18 -9.50 -16.27
C GLY A 19 -2.80 -8.81 -14.96
N ALA A 20 -3.01 -7.50 -14.88
CA ALA A 20 -2.65 -6.68 -13.73
C ALA A 20 -3.46 -7.04 -12.47
N CYS A 21 -2.81 -6.95 -11.31
CA CYS A 21 -3.52 -7.00 -10.04
C CYS A 21 -4.49 -5.82 -9.96
N GLY A 22 -5.80 -6.11 -9.90
CA GLY A 22 -6.84 -5.07 -9.85
C GLY A 22 -6.85 -4.23 -8.58
N THR A 23 -6.13 -4.65 -7.52
CA THR A 23 -6.07 -3.89 -6.26
C THR A 23 -5.04 -2.76 -6.35
N CYS A 24 -3.94 -2.93 -7.09
CA CYS A 24 -2.85 -1.95 -7.20
C CYS A 24 -2.53 -1.58 -8.66
N ASP A 25 -3.41 -1.89 -9.61
CA ASP A 25 -3.26 -1.62 -11.04
C ASP A 25 -1.89 -2.04 -11.61
N GLY A 26 -1.37 -3.19 -11.17
CA GLY A 26 -0.08 -3.69 -11.63
C GLY A 26 1.16 -2.96 -11.12
N LEU A 27 1.02 -2.07 -10.12
CA LEU A 27 2.16 -1.42 -9.46
C LEU A 27 2.91 -2.37 -8.51
N GLY A 28 2.21 -3.33 -7.90
CA GLY A 28 2.76 -4.23 -6.88
C GLY A 28 2.82 -3.61 -5.48
N VAL A 29 2.70 -2.29 -5.38
CA VAL A 29 2.71 -1.53 -4.13
C VAL A 29 1.42 -0.74 -3.98
N LYS A 30 1.12 -0.38 -2.73
CA LYS A 30 0.13 0.62 -2.37
C LYS A 30 0.75 1.67 -1.48
N ASP A 31 0.43 2.92 -1.78
CA ASP A 31 0.73 4.02 -0.91
C ASP A 31 -0.27 4.03 0.25
N VAL A 32 0.27 4.00 1.47
CA VAL A 32 -0.51 4.05 2.71
C VAL A 32 0.08 5.10 3.63
N PHE A 33 -0.76 5.73 4.45
CA PHE A 33 -0.29 6.60 5.51
C PHE A 33 0.28 5.77 6.64
N ASP A 34 1.50 6.07 7.04
CA ASP A 34 2.20 5.37 8.10
C ASP A 34 1.85 5.96 9.46
N GLU A 35 1.32 5.14 10.37
CA GLU A 35 0.91 5.57 11.70
C GLU A 35 2.08 6.13 12.51
N GLU A 36 3.25 5.50 12.44
CA GLU A 36 4.44 5.92 13.20
C GLU A 36 4.93 7.30 12.73
N LYS A 37 4.90 7.56 11.41
CA LYS A 37 5.21 8.90 10.89
C LYS A 37 4.15 9.94 11.26
N VAL A 38 2.87 9.56 11.33
CA VAL A 38 1.77 10.47 11.71
C VAL A 38 1.88 10.83 13.20
N VAL A 39 2.14 9.84 14.05
CA VAL A 39 2.36 10.00 15.49
C VAL A 39 3.86 10.13 15.78
N ALA A 40 4.44 11.25 15.35
CA ALA A 40 5.88 11.46 15.39
C ALA A 40 6.50 11.42 16.80
N ASN A 41 5.73 11.80 17.85
CA ASN A 41 6.21 11.88 19.23
C ASN A 41 5.20 11.19 20.18
N PRO A 42 5.12 9.84 20.21
CA PRO A 42 4.10 9.12 20.96
C PRO A 42 4.22 9.28 22.49
N GLU A 43 5.38 9.65 23.00
CA GLU A 43 5.63 10.02 24.40
C GLU A 43 5.05 11.38 24.81
N LEU A 44 4.65 12.22 23.85
CA LEU A 44 3.93 13.46 24.14
C LEU A 44 2.43 13.23 24.18
N SER A 45 1.72 14.15 24.82
CA SER A 45 0.26 14.20 24.76
C SER A 45 -0.21 14.69 23.38
N LEU A 46 -1.48 14.44 23.05
CA LEU A 46 -2.05 15.01 21.82
C LEU A 46 -1.99 16.54 21.84
N GLU A 47 -2.24 17.13 23.00
CA GLU A 47 -2.29 18.58 23.13
C GLU A 47 -0.91 19.26 23.02
N ASP A 48 0.16 18.54 23.36
CA ASP A 48 1.55 19.01 23.28
C ASP A 48 2.24 18.65 21.97
N GLY A 49 1.57 17.90 21.08
CA GLY A 49 2.03 17.69 19.71
C GLY A 49 2.55 16.29 19.40
N ALA A 50 1.98 15.26 20.00
CA ALA A 50 2.18 13.87 19.55
C ALA A 50 1.94 13.70 18.05
N ILE A 51 0.96 14.44 17.51
CA ILE A 51 0.61 14.47 16.08
C ILE A 51 0.71 15.92 15.57
N TYR A 52 1.52 16.13 14.54
CA TYR A 52 1.75 17.47 14.00
C TYR A 52 0.46 18.14 13.50
N GLY A 53 0.21 19.36 13.95
CA GLY A 53 -0.97 20.15 13.58
C GLY A 53 -2.26 19.79 14.34
N TRP A 54 -2.23 18.78 15.20
CA TRP A 54 -3.36 18.31 16.03
C TRP A 54 -3.16 18.60 17.52
N SER A 55 -2.60 19.78 17.84
CA SER A 55 -2.23 20.20 19.19
C SER A 55 -2.85 21.55 19.58
N LYS A 56 -2.54 22.08 20.77
CA LYS A 56 -2.97 23.41 21.24
C LYS A 56 -2.68 24.55 20.24
N ASN A 57 -1.64 24.40 19.44
CA ASN A 57 -1.26 25.37 18.40
C ASN A 57 -2.31 25.49 17.27
N ASN A 58 -3.21 24.51 17.15
CA ASN A 58 -4.34 24.55 16.23
C ASN A 58 -5.66 24.49 16.99
N ALA A 59 -6.18 25.66 17.38
CA ALA A 59 -7.37 25.79 18.21
C ALA A 59 -8.60 25.00 17.71
N TYR A 60 -8.78 24.87 16.39
CA TYR A 60 -9.90 24.13 15.80
C TYR A 60 -9.78 22.62 16.05
N PHE A 61 -8.64 22.02 15.73
CA PHE A 61 -8.43 20.58 15.94
C PHE A 61 -8.29 20.25 17.42
N TYR A 62 -7.71 21.13 18.22
CA TYR A 62 -7.65 20.97 19.66
C TYR A 62 -9.05 20.88 20.30
N GLN A 63 -9.97 21.80 19.96
CA GLN A 63 -11.36 21.73 20.44
C GLN A 63 -12.08 20.46 19.95
N MET A 64 -11.78 20.01 18.74
CA MET A 64 -12.33 18.77 18.20
C MET A 64 -11.89 17.55 19.00
N LEU A 65 -10.58 17.43 19.27
CA LEU A 65 -10.04 16.32 20.06
C LEU A 65 -10.58 16.32 21.48
N ARG A 66 -10.74 17.49 22.11
CA ARG A 66 -11.40 17.60 23.44
C ARG A 66 -12.81 17.03 23.43
N LEU A 67 -13.63 17.37 22.43
CA LEU A 67 -15.00 16.85 22.35
C LEU A 67 -15.05 15.34 22.08
N VAL A 68 -14.08 14.80 21.32
CA VAL A 68 -13.95 13.34 21.12
C VAL A 68 -13.55 12.66 22.43
N ALA A 69 -12.56 13.21 23.12
CA ALA A 69 -12.07 12.75 24.41
C ALA A 69 -13.14 12.76 25.50
N ASP A 70 -13.90 13.84 25.61
CA ASP A 70 -15.04 13.96 26.54
C ASP A 70 -16.12 12.92 26.23
N PHE A 71 -16.38 12.64 24.94
CA PHE A 71 -17.40 11.66 24.53
C PHE A 71 -17.01 10.23 24.88
N TYR A 72 -15.74 9.87 24.73
CA TYR A 72 -15.21 8.52 25.00
C TYR A 72 -14.54 8.39 26.38
N ASN A 73 -14.57 9.44 27.21
CA ASN A 73 -14.00 9.50 28.55
C ASN A 73 -12.49 9.17 28.64
N PHE A 74 -11.68 9.78 27.78
CA PHE A 74 -10.21 9.71 27.88
C PHE A 74 -9.57 11.09 27.97
N SER A 75 -8.33 11.17 28.46
CA SER A 75 -7.59 12.43 28.53
C SER A 75 -6.73 12.63 27.28
N ILE A 76 -6.73 13.84 26.71
CA ILE A 76 -5.80 14.25 25.65
C ILE A 76 -4.47 14.80 26.19
N GLU A 77 -4.37 14.96 27.52
CA GLU A 77 -3.23 15.53 28.25
C GLU A 77 -2.22 14.45 28.67
N GLN A 78 -2.63 13.18 28.65
CA GLN A 78 -1.72 12.05 28.88
C GLN A 78 -0.91 11.75 27.60
N PRO A 79 0.32 11.18 27.75
CA PRO A 79 1.10 10.67 26.62
C PRO A 79 0.29 9.77 25.68
N PHE A 80 0.49 9.92 24.38
CA PHE A 80 -0.28 9.16 23.39
C PHE A 80 -0.02 7.64 23.51
N ASN A 81 1.20 7.23 23.83
CA ASN A 81 1.57 5.84 24.03
C ASN A 81 0.87 5.19 25.23
N GLU A 82 0.47 5.95 26.24
CA GLU A 82 -0.29 5.50 27.42
C GLU A 82 -1.78 5.32 27.14
N LEU A 83 -2.29 5.85 26.03
CA LEU A 83 -3.67 5.61 25.60
C LEU A 83 -3.91 4.13 25.27
N THR A 84 -5.11 3.65 25.56
CA THR A 84 -5.57 2.32 25.12
C THR A 84 -5.63 2.26 23.59
N ASP A 85 -5.50 1.05 23.04
CA ASP A 85 -5.57 0.86 21.58
C ASP A 85 -6.93 1.26 21.01
N GLU A 86 -8.00 1.15 21.79
CA GLU A 86 -9.33 1.66 21.42
C GLU A 86 -9.32 3.19 21.24
N HIS A 87 -8.77 3.94 22.20
CA HIS A 87 -8.68 5.40 22.10
C HIS A 87 -7.75 5.82 20.95
N LYS A 88 -6.60 5.16 20.78
CA LYS A 88 -5.70 5.39 19.64
C LYS A 88 -6.43 5.18 18.32
N ASN A 89 -7.20 4.10 18.18
CA ASN A 89 -8.00 3.84 16.99
C ASN A 89 -9.08 4.90 16.75
N ILE A 90 -9.80 5.34 17.79
CA ILE A 90 -10.79 6.42 17.67
C ILE A 90 -10.15 7.72 17.17
N ILE A 91 -8.95 8.05 17.65
CA ILE A 91 -8.20 9.24 17.22
C ILE A 91 -7.74 9.11 15.77
N LEU A 92 -7.09 8.00 15.43
CA LEU A 92 -6.45 7.82 14.13
C LEU A 92 -7.47 7.54 13.02
N TYR A 93 -8.45 6.67 13.27
CA TYR A 93 -9.37 6.14 12.26
C TYR A 93 -10.82 6.60 12.43
N GLY A 94 -11.12 7.30 13.52
CA GLY A 94 -12.43 7.93 13.71
C GLY A 94 -13.44 7.03 14.42
N THR A 95 -14.70 7.47 14.40
CA THR A 95 -15.77 6.88 15.24
C THR A 95 -16.75 6.02 14.44
N GLY A 96 -16.42 5.71 13.19
CA GLY A 96 -17.29 4.99 12.26
C GLY A 96 -18.63 5.72 12.09
N ASN A 97 -19.72 5.11 12.57
CA ASN A 97 -21.07 5.68 12.49
C ASN A 97 -21.47 6.48 13.75
N GLN A 98 -20.69 6.39 14.83
CA GLN A 98 -21.02 7.06 16.09
C GLN A 98 -20.84 8.57 15.94
N SER A 99 -21.94 9.32 16.12
CA SER A 99 -21.95 10.76 15.95
C SER A 99 -21.64 11.49 17.25
N ILE A 100 -20.77 12.50 17.17
CA ILE A 100 -20.40 13.41 18.26
C ILE A 100 -20.96 14.80 17.96
N ASP A 101 -21.38 15.50 19.01
CA ASP A 101 -21.84 16.87 18.90
C ASP A 101 -20.68 17.86 18.84
N PHE A 102 -20.33 18.27 17.61
CA PHE A 102 -19.32 19.28 17.36
C PHE A 102 -19.88 20.71 17.32
N SER A 103 -21.12 20.91 17.77
CA SER A 103 -21.78 22.21 17.68
C SER A 103 -21.08 23.33 18.46
N LYS A 104 -20.26 22.95 19.44
CA LYS A 104 -19.49 23.86 20.30
C LYS A 104 -18.15 24.31 19.68
N ILE A 105 -17.79 23.87 18.48
CA ILE A 105 -16.54 24.30 17.82
C ILE A 105 -16.78 25.56 17.01
N LYS A 106 -16.00 26.61 17.29
CA LYS A 106 -15.99 27.84 16.49
C LYS A 106 -15.01 27.70 15.31
N GLY A 107 -15.54 27.47 14.11
CA GLY A 107 -14.75 27.45 12.88
C GLY A 107 -14.60 28.82 12.23
N ARG A 108 -13.80 28.91 11.14
CA ARG A 108 -13.65 30.15 10.34
C ARG A 108 -14.96 30.65 9.72
N ARG A 109 -15.94 29.75 9.48
CA ARG A 109 -17.25 30.05 8.89
C ARG A 109 -18.38 30.16 9.93
N GLY A 110 -18.04 30.27 11.22
CA GLY A 110 -19.01 30.26 12.34
C GLY A 110 -19.07 28.93 13.08
N TRP A 111 -20.11 28.75 13.90
CA TRP A 111 -20.35 27.53 14.65
C TRP A 111 -20.66 26.35 13.71
N SER A 112 -20.10 25.18 13.98
CA SER A 112 -20.59 23.95 13.35
C SER A 112 -21.99 23.68 13.92
N ASN A 113 -22.97 23.25 13.11
CA ASN A 113 -24.35 23.06 13.61
C ASN A 113 -24.83 21.61 13.48
N LYS A 114 -23.94 20.62 13.38
CA LYS A 114 -24.35 19.23 13.13
C LYS A 114 -23.57 18.21 13.95
N LYS A 115 -24.32 17.30 14.57
CA LYS A 115 -23.81 16.00 15.01
C LYS A 115 -23.31 15.24 13.80
N LYS A 116 -22.11 14.69 13.89
CA LYS A 116 -21.52 13.86 12.84
C LYS A 116 -20.46 12.95 13.43
N PRO A 117 -20.10 11.85 12.75
CA PRO A 117 -18.93 11.08 13.14
C PRO A 117 -17.65 11.90 13.05
N PHE A 118 -16.70 11.57 13.91
CA PHE A 118 -15.33 12.02 13.76
C PHE A 118 -14.67 11.17 12.67
N GLU A 119 -14.14 11.84 11.65
CA GLU A 119 -13.50 11.23 10.47
C GLU A 119 -12.25 10.43 10.82
N GLY A 120 -11.58 10.76 11.94
CA GLY A 120 -10.23 10.30 12.22
C GLY A 120 -9.16 11.18 11.58
N ILE A 121 -7.96 11.13 12.13
CA ILE A 121 -6.82 11.90 11.62
C ILE A 121 -6.32 11.35 10.29
N ILE A 122 -6.13 10.04 10.18
CA ILE A 122 -5.56 9.36 9.02
C ILE A 122 -6.53 9.42 7.81
N PRO A 123 -7.82 9.03 7.93
CA PRO A 123 -8.77 9.15 6.82
C PRO A 123 -8.87 10.59 6.30
N ARG A 124 -8.81 11.58 7.20
CA ARG A 124 -8.77 12.98 6.80
C ARG A 124 -7.51 13.35 6.03
N MET A 125 -6.34 12.86 6.45
CA MET A 125 -5.08 13.07 5.74
C MET A 125 -5.11 12.44 4.35
N ILE A 126 -5.57 11.18 4.25
CA ILE A 126 -5.76 10.45 2.98
C ILE A 126 -6.64 11.26 2.03
N ARG A 127 -7.85 11.63 2.47
CA ARG A 127 -8.78 12.38 1.64
C ARG A 127 -8.21 13.73 1.21
N ARG A 128 -7.49 14.44 2.09
CA ARG A 128 -6.82 15.70 1.72
C ARG A 128 -5.66 15.49 0.74
N TYR A 129 -4.93 14.40 0.83
CA TYR A 129 -3.86 14.08 -0.11
C TYR A 129 -4.42 13.75 -1.49
N GLU A 130 -5.52 12.99 -1.55
CA GLU A 130 -6.19 12.60 -2.79
C GLU A 130 -6.95 13.76 -3.45
N GLU A 131 -7.73 14.53 -2.69
CA GLU A 131 -8.64 15.57 -3.24
C GLU A 131 -7.98 16.95 -3.41
N SER A 132 -6.82 17.23 -2.81
CA SER A 132 -6.27 18.60 -2.84
C SER A 132 -5.51 18.90 -4.12
N ASP A 133 -5.93 19.96 -4.82
CA ASP A 133 -5.20 20.52 -5.96
C ASP A 133 -4.00 21.41 -5.55
N ILE A 134 -3.85 21.68 -4.24
CA ILE A 134 -2.77 22.54 -3.74
C ILE A 134 -1.51 21.68 -3.57
N ARG A 135 -0.52 21.94 -4.43
CA ARG A 135 0.75 21.19 -4.46
C ARG A 135 1.44 21.11 -3.10
N SER A 136 1.55 22.23 -2.37
CA SER A 136 2.21 22.24 -1.05
C SER A 136 1.50 21.36 -0.02
N VAL A 137 0.16 21.24 -0.09
CA VAL A 137 -0.60 20.34 0.80
C VAL A 137 -0.26 18.88 0.49
N ARG A 138 -0.16 18.52 -0.79
CA ARG A 138 0.22 17.17 -1.21
C ARG A 138 1.66 16.83 -0.83
N GLU A 139 2.60 17.74 -1.06
CA GLU A 139 4.01 17.58 -0.65
C GLU A 139 4.17 17.50 0.87
N ASP A 140 3.38 18.27 1.63
CA ASP A 140 3.42 18.22 3.07
C ASP A 140 2.93 16.87 3.62
N LEU A 141 1.87 16.32 3.01
CA LEU A 141 1.25 15.06 3.42
C LEU A 141 1.99 13.82 2.90
N SER A 142 2.65 13.90 1.75
CA SER A 142 3.41 12.77 1.17
C SER A 142 4.54 12.29 2.09
N ARG A 143 5.03 13.15 2.99
CA ARG A 143 6.02 12.79 4.01
C ARG A 143 5.56 11.65 4.94
N TYR A 144 4.25 11.56 5.18
CA TYR A 144 3.64 10.51 6.00
C TYR A 144 3.27 9.27 5.20
N VAL A 145 3.38 9.32 3.87
CA VAL A 145 3.06 8.20 3.00
C VAL A 145 4.27 7.28 2.89
N ILE A 146 4.01 5.98 2.92
CA ILE A 146 4.98 4.94 2.58
C ILE A 146 4.35 3.99 1.57
N SER A 147 5.18 3.45 0.69
CA SER A 147 4.75 2.39 -0.22
C SER A 147 4.94 1.05 0.47
N LYS A 148 3.85 0.30 0.65
CA LYS A 148 3.87 -1.09 1.14
C LYS A 148 3.59 -2.06 -0.01
N PRO A 149 4.08 -3.31 0.05
CA PRO A 149 3.64 -4.34 -0.88
C PRO A 149 2.11 -4.47 -0.86
N CYS A 150 1.50 -4.59 -2.04
CA CYS A 150 0.06 -4.75 -2.17
C CYS A 150 -0.40 -6.02 -1.46
N GLU A 151 -1.41 -5.93 -0.59
CA GLU A 151 -1.89 -7.08 0.19
C GLU A 151 -2.49 -8.20 -0.67
N SER A 152 -3.04 -7.87 -1.85
CA SER A 152 -3.68 -8.87 -2.71
C SER A 152 -2.69 -9.63 -3.59
N CYS A 153 -1.66 -8.96 -4.11
CA CYS A 153 -0.64 -9.60 -4.96
C CYS A 153 0.71 -9.80 -4.26
N HIS A 154 0.88 -9.33 -3.03
CA HIS A 154 2.13 -9.41 -2.26
C HIS A 154 3.36 -8.89 -3.01
N GLY A 155 3.20 -7.87 -3.85
CA GLY A 155 4.27 -7.35 -4.70
C GLY A 155 4.32 -7.91 -6.11
N ASP A 156 3.64 -9.03 -6.40
CA ASP A 156 3.74 -9.78 -7.67
C ASP A 156 3.20 -9.04 -8.89
N ARG A 157 2.44 -7.96 -8.68
CA ARG A 157 1.84 -7.09 -9.73
C ARG A 157 0.76 -7.75 -10.60
N LEU A 158 0.64 -9.07 -10.57
CA LEU A 158 -0.28 -9.85 -11.39
C LEU A 158 -1.56 -10.22 -10.63
N ASN A 159 -2.64 -10.46 -11.38
CA ASN A 159 -3.88 -10.98 -10.83
C ASN A 159 -3.73 -12.43 -10.33
N GLU A 160 -4.76 -12.92 -9.63
CA GLU A 160 -4.76 -14.28 -9.07
C GLU A 160 -4.69 -15.36 -10.15
N ALA A 161 -5.40 -15.18 -11.27
CA ALA A 161 -5.42 -16.10 -12.39
C ALA A 161 -4.02 -16.35 -12.97
N ALA A 162 -3.29 -15.28 -13.28
CA ALA A 162 -1.95 -15.32 -13.85
C ALA A 162 -0.93 -15.95 -12.89
N ARG A 163 -1.07 -15.71 -11.58
CA ARG A 163 -0.21 -16.30 -10.53
C ARG A 163 -0.47 -17.78 -10.28
N ASN A 164 -1.61 -18.30 -10.73
CA ASN A 164 -1.98 -19.71 -10.64
C ASN A 164 -1.60 -20.52 -11.91
N VAL A 165 -0.73 -19.98 -12.77
CA VAL A 165 -0.16 -20.73 -13.91
C VAL A 165 1.31 -21.04 -13.62
N PHE A 166 1.64 -22.33 -13.66
CA PHE A 166 2.94 -22.83 -13.22
C PHE A 166 3.71 -23.55 -14.33
N ILE A 167 5.03 -23.42 -14.26
CA ILE A 167 6.02 -24.20 -15.01
C ILE A 167 6.88 -24.91 -13.96
N GLN A 168 6.83 -26.24 -13.91
CA GLN A 168 7.55 -27.06 -12.91
C GLN A 168 7.45 -26.51 -11.47
N ASN A 169 6.23 -26.18 -11.03
CA ASN A 169 5.89 -25.64 -9.70
C ASN A 169 6.32 -24.20 -9.41
N LYS A 170 6.79 -23.44 -10.41
CA LYS A 170 7.04 -21.99 -10.28
C LYS A 170 6.10 -21.21 -11.18
N ASN A 171 5.46 -20.17 -10.66
CA ASN A 171 4.71 -19.23 -11.50
C ASN A 171 5.66 -18.15 -12.06
N LEU A 172 5.11 -17.24 -12.86
CA LEU A 172 5.91 -16.17 -13.45
C LEU A 172 6.58 -15.27 -12.40
N SER A 173 5.86 -14.91 -11.34
CA SER A 173 6.38 -14.05 -10.27
C SER A 173 7.52 -14.71 -9.50
N ASP A 174 7.40 -16.02 -9.21
CA ASP A 174 8.46 -16.82 -8.60
C ASP A 174 9.73 -16.79 -9.45
N LEU A 175 9.58 -16.95 -10.77
CA LEU A 175 10.70 -16.94 -11.70
C LEU A 175 11.36 -15.57 -11.78
N THR A 176 10.60 -14.47 -11.82
CA THR A 176 11.18 -13.11 -11.90
C THR A 176 11.92 -12.68 -10.64
N LYS A 177 11.64 -13.31 -9.49
CA LYS A 177 12.31 -13.05 -8.20
C LYS A 177 13.66 -13.72 -8.06
N LEU A 178 13.89 -14.82 -8.78
CA LEU A 178 15.18 -15.49 -8.82
C LEU A 178 16.26 -14.57 -9.44
N THR A 179 17.51 -14.80 -9.07
CA THR A 179 18.64 -14.15 -9.73
C THR A 179 18.82 -14.69 -11.15
N ILE A 180 19.44 -13.91 -12.04
CA ILE A 180 19.55 -14.25 -13.46
C ILE A 180 20.27 -15.60 -13.66
N ASP A 181 21.28 -15.92 -12.87
CA ASP A 181 21.94 -17.24 -12.85
C ASP A 181 20.96 -18.37 -12.48
N GLN A 182 20.18 -18.20 -11.43
CA GLN A 182 19.17 -19.17 -10.99
C GLN A 182 18.06 -19.38 -12.03
N ILE A 183 17.62 -18.30 -12.70
CA ILE A 183 16.63 -18.40 -13.78
C ILE A 183 17.23 -19.13 -14.99
N TYR A 184 18.50 -18.83 -15.32
CA TYR A 184 19.20 -19.50 -16.40
C TYR A 184 19.29 -21.00 -16.14
N ASP A 185 19.74 -21.41 -14.96
CA ASP A 185 19.83 -22.81 -14.55
C ASP A 185 18.46 -23.49 -14.59
N PHE A 186 17.40 -22.82 -14.10
CA PHE A 186 16.04 -23.33 -14.16
C PHE A 186 15.61 -23.66 -15.60
N PHE A 187 15.77 -22.73 -16.55
CA PHE A 187 15.38 -22.97 -17.95
C PHE A 187 16.35 -23.85 -18.71
N ASN A 188 17.59 -24.00 -18.26
CA ASN A 188 18.57 -24.90 -18.88
C ASN A 188 18.31 -26.36 -18.47
N CYS A 189 17.83 -26.59 -17.24
CA CYS A 189 17.50 -27.92 -16.73
C CYS A 189 16.05 -28.34 -16.96
N ILE A 190 15.20 -27.46 -17.49
CA ILE A 190 13.78 -27.78 -17.70
C ILE A 190 13.60 -28.82 -18.81
N GLU A 191 12.95 -29.93 -18.46
CA GLU A 191 12.52 -30.94 -19.43
C GLU A 191 11.02 -30.81 -19.67
N LEU A 192 10.65 -30.53 -20.92
CA LEU A 192 9.26 -30.43 -21.37
C LEU A 192 9.00 -31.53 -22.41
N GLU A 193 8.17 -32.51 -22.04
CA GLU A 193 7.86 -33.64 -22.91
C GLU A 193 6.84 -33.31 -24.01
N GLY A 194 6.94 -34.03 -25.12
CA GLY A 194 5.94 -34.03 -26.20
C GLY A 194 5.76 -32.68 -26.90
N LYS A 195 4.49 -32.35 -27.19
CA LYS A 195 4.12 -31.13 -27.95
C LYS A 195 4.54 -29.83 -27.26
N ARG A 196 4.53 -29.81 -25.92
CA ARG A 196 4.90 -28.62 -25.14
C ARG A 196 6.36 -28.24 -25.36
N GLY A 197 7.27 -29.21 -25.29
CA GLY A 197 8.69 -28.99 -25.55
C GLY A 197 8.96 -28.55 -26.99
N GLN A 198 8.28 -29.15 -27.97
CA GLN A 198 8.42 -28.76 -29.37
C GLN A 198 8.02 -27.28 -29.60
N ILE A 199 6.89 -26.84 -29.06
CA ILE A 199 6.40 -25.45 -29.16
C ILE A 199 7.34 -24.50 -28.41
N ALA A 200 7.74 -24.86 -27.19
CA ALA A 200 8.55 -24.01 -26.32
C ALA A 200 10.02 -23.89 -26.77
N SER A 201 10.55 -24.86 -27.53
CA SER A 201 11.97 -24.95 -27.89
C SER A 201 12.59 -23.64 -28.42
N LYS A 202 11.88 -22.93 -29.33
CA LYS A 202 12.34 -21.65 -29.87
C LYS A 202 12.32 -20.53 -28.84
N ILE A 203 11.30 -20.51 -27.97
CA ILE A 203 11.14 -19.50 -26.92
C ILE A 203 12.20 -19.71 -25.84
N LEU A 204 12.42 -20.95 -25.40
CA LEU A 204 13.45 -21.30 -24.42
C LEU A 204 14.85 -20.94 -24.92
N LYS A 205 15.13 -21.18 -26.20
CA LYS A 205 16.41 -20.78 -26.81
C LYS A 205 16.64 -19.27 -26.73
N GLU A 206 15.62 -18.46 -27.04
CA GLU A 206 15.73 -16.99 -26.95
C GLU A 206 15.89 -16.51 -25.51
N ILE A 207 15.14 -17.09 -24.55
CA ILE A 207 15.25 -16.78 -23.13
C ILE A 207 16.68 -17.08 -22.63
N LEU A 208 17.19 -18.29 -22.89
CA LEU A 208 18.53 -18.69 -22.49
C LEU A 208 19.62 -17.80 -23.11
N GLN A 209 19.47 -17.42 -24.38
CA GLN A 209 20.41 -16.51 -25.04
C GLN A 209 20.46 -15.13 -24.37
N ARG A 210 19.31 -14.56 -23.99
CA ARG A 210 19.25 -13.26 -23.30
C ARG A 210 19.78 -13.33 -21.87
N LEU A 211 19.41 -14.37 -21.12
CA LEU A 211 19.92 -14.58 -19.77
C LEU A 211 21.44 -14.77 -19.78
N HIS A 212 21.96 -15.60 -20.69
CA HIS A 212 23.40 -15.79 -20.86
C HIS A 212 24.13 -14.49 -21.24
N PHE A 213 23.52 -13.64 -22.08
CA PHE A 213 24.07 -12.32 -22.37
C PHE A 213 24.18 -11.46 -21.10
N LEU A 214 23.14 -11.44 -20.25
CA LEU A 214 23.16 -10.71 -18.97
C LEU A 214 24.23 -11.24 -18.01
N ILE A 215 24.45 -12.56 -17.97
CA ILE A 215 25.52 -13.18 -17.19
C ILE A 215 26.90 -12.74 -17.71
N ASN A 216 27.11 -12.75 -19.03
CA ASN A 216 28.38 -12.36 -19.63
C ASN A 216 28.77 -10.89 -19.38
N VAL A 217 27.79 -10.00 -19.18
CA VAL A 217 28.04 -8.61 -18.81
C VAL A 217 28.14 -8.39 -17.29
N GLY A 218 28.05 -9.45 -16.49
CA GLY A 218 28.24 -9.41 -15.02
C GLY A 218 27.01 -8.94 -14.24
N LEU A 219 25.80 -9.23 -14.73
CA LEU A 219 24.54 -8.91 -14.05
C LEU A 219 23.84 -10.15 -13.45
N ASP A 220 24.56 -11.25 -13.30
CA ASP A 220 24.07 -12.57 -12.87
C ASP A 220 23.36 -12.54 -11.49
N TYR A 221 23.83 -11.71 -10.56
CA TYR A 221 23.29 -11.58 -9.21
C TYR A 221 21.99 -10.75 -9.11
N LEU A 222 21.52 -10.16 -10.21
CA LEU A 222 20.28 -9.36 -10.23
C LEU A 222 19.06 -10.22 -10.55
N SER A 223 17.89 -9.83 -10.04
CA SER A 223 16.60 -10.42 -10.41
C SER A 223 15.89 -9.60 -11.49
N LEU A 224 14.98 -10.23 -12.24
CA LEU A 224 14.20 -9.57 -13.28
C LEU A 224 13.09 -8.66 -12.73
N GLU A 225 12.72 -8.83 -11.46
CA GLU A 225 11.71 -8.01 -10.77
C GLU A 225 12.22 -6.60 -10.42
N ARG A 226 13.54 -6.42 -10.32
CA ARG A 226 14.13 -5.16 -9.86
C ARG A 226 13.62 -3.97 -10.68
N GLN A 227 12.99 -3.02 -10.00
CA GLN A 227 12.62 -1.74 -10.61
C GLN A 227 13.89 -0.97 -11.00
N ALA A 228 13.92 -0.49 -12.25
CA ALA A 228 15.00 0.32 -12.80
C ALA A 228 14.98 1.75 -12.24
#